data_AF-A0A530QGA3-F1
#
_entry.id   AF-A0A530QGA3-F1
#
_cell.length_a   1.000
_cell.length_b   1.000
_cell.length_c   1.000
_cell.angle_alpha   90.00
_cell.angle_beta   90.00
_cell.angle_gamma   90.00
#
_symmetry.space_group_name_H-M   'P 1'
#
loop_
_entity.id
_entity.type
_entity.pdbx_description
1 polymer ?
#
loop_
_entity_poly.entity_id
_entity_poly.type
_entity_poly.pdbx_seq_one_letter_code
_entity_poly.pdbx_strand_id
1 'polypeptide(L)'
;ALGAVIAFIVVYQGGGHLLGFLAAGLASAALSLVFAVIALGFRANQVAVGLAIGILGQGLSALFGKSYESLTVRGLPKLSLPWLSDIPVVGGLFAQDIVVWLSLAATVAI
;
A
#
# COMPACT_ATOMS: atom_id res chain seq x y z
N ALA A 1 6.22 -3.90 -1.69
CA ALA A 1 6.25 -4.81 -0.52
C ALA A 1 6.45 -4.05 0.78
N LEU A 2 7.56 -3.31 0.96
CA LEU A 2 7.91 -2.68 2.24
C LEU A 2 6.83 -1.76 2.82
N GLY A 3 6.29 -0.84 2.00
CA GLY A 3 5.22 0.06 2.44
C GLY A 3 3.99 -0.67 2.98
N ALA A 4 3.61 -1.80 2.38
CA ALA A 4 2.46 -2.59 2.84
C ALA A 4 2.69 -3.20 4.23
N VAL A 5 3.89 -3.72 4.49
CA VAL A 5 4.26 -4.26 5.80
C VAL A 5 4.26 -3.15 6.86
N ILE A 6 4.76 -1.97 6.52
CA ILE A 6 4.78 -0.82 7.44
C ILE A 6 3.35 -0.32 7.74
N ALA A 7 2.48 -0.21 6.72
CA ALA A 7 1.06 0.07 6.95
C ALA A 7 0.44 -0.94 7.91
N PHE A 8 0.66 -2.24 7.67
CA PHE A 8 0.13 -3.30 8.51
C PHE A 8 0.58 -3.15 9.97
N ILE A 9 1.88 -2.95 10.20
CA ILE A 9 2.46 -2.78 11.54
C ILE A 9 1.87 -1.57 12.26
N VAL A 10 1.68 -0.45 11.57
CA VAL A 10 1.11 0.78 12.16
C VAL A 10 -0.35 0.57 12.54
N VAL A 11 -1.16 -0.05 11.67
CA VAL A 11 -2.57 -0.30 11.97
C VAL A 11 -2.70 -1.33 13.09
N TYR A 12 -1.86 -2.37 13.11
CA TYR A 12 -1.85 -3.39 14.15
C TYR A 12 -1.51 -2.81 15.53
N GLN A 13 -0.58 -1.84 15.60
CA GLN A 13 -0.25 -1.13 16.84
C GLN A 13 -1.28 -0.08 17.28
N GLY A 14 -2.38 0.10 16.54
CA GLY A 14 -3.45 1.02 16.92
C GLY A 14 -3.31 2.44 16.34
N GLY A 15 -2.40 2.68 15.40
CA GLY A 15 -2.26 3.98 14.73
C GLY A 15 -3.45 4.34 13.83
N GLY A 16 -4.31 3.38 13.47
CA GLY A 16 -5.44 3.59 12.56
C GLY A 16 -5.04 3.60 11.08
N HIS A 17 -6.02 3.39 10.19
CA HIS A 17 -5.78 3.16 8.76
C HIS A 17 -5.14 4.34 8.04
N LEU A 18 -5.53 5.59 8.36
CA LEU A 18 -4.98 6.80 7.74
C LEU A 18 -3.48 6.97 8.01
N LEU A 19 -3.06 6.79 9.27
CA LEU A 19 -1.64 6.80 9.64
C LEU A 19 -0.89 5.63 8.99
N GLY A 20 -1.52 4.47 8.86
CA GLY A 20 -0.98 3.34 8.10
C GLY A 20 -0.67 3.71 6.64
N PHE A 21 -1.59 4.37 5.95
CA PHE A 21 -1.36 4.83 4.57
C PHE A 21 -0.25 5.88 4.47
N LEU A 22 -0.23 6.86 5.38
CA LEU A 22 0.83 7.87 5.41
C LEU A 22 2.21 7.24 5.65
N ALA A 23 2.32 6.34 6.62
CA ALA A 23 3.56 5.63 6.93
C ALA A 23 4.04 4.77 5.75
N ALA A 24 3.14 4.06 5.08
CA ALA A 24 3.46 3.29 3.88
C ALA A 24 3.96 4.17 2.73
N GLY A 25 3.32 5.33 2.53
CA GLY A 25 3.73 6.32 1.54
C GLY A 25 5.14 6.86 1.83
N LEU A 26 5.39 7.30 3.06
CA LEU A 26 6.70 7.81 3.48
C LEU A 26 7.80 6.76 3.33
N ALA A 27 7.53 5.51 3.72
CA ALA A 27 8.51 4.44 3.58
C ALA A 27 8.82 4.11 2.11
N SER A 28 7.80 4.13 1.25
CA SER A 28 7.98 3.88 -0.20
C SER A 28 8.68 5.04 -0.88
N ALA A 29 8.40 6.27 -0.47
CA ALA A 29 9.08 7.48 -0.93
C ALA A 29 10.57 7.45 -0.53
N ALA A 30 10.89 7.05 0.71
CA ALA A 30 12.27 6.88 1.16
C ALA A 30 13.03 5.87 0.31
N LEU A 31 12.43 4.71 0.01
CA LEU A 31 13.04 3.71 -0.87
C LEU A 31 13.25 4.25 -2.30
N SER A 32 12.29 5.04 -2.79
CA SER A 32 12.36 5.68 -4.11
C SER A 32 13.45 6.76 -4.17
N LEU A 33 13.70 7.48 -3.07
CA LEU A 33 14.82 8.42 -2.96
C LEU A 33 16.16 7.69 -3.00
N VAL A 34 16.29 6.55 -2.33
CA VAL A 34 17.50 5.71 -2.43
C VAL A 34 17.71 5.27 -3.87
N PHE A 35 16.67 4.80 -4.56
CA PHE A 35 16.73 4.50 -5.99
C PHE A 35 17.20 5.72 -6.80
N ALA A 36 16.61 6.89 -6.57
CA ALA A 36 16.91 8.10 -7.32
C ALA A 36 18.35 8.57 -7.12
N VAL A 37 18.86 8.54 -5.88
CA VAL A 37 20.25 8.87 -5.56
C VAL A 37 21.20 7.93 -6.30
N ILE A 38 20.89 6.63 -6.32
CA ILE A 38 21.77 5.66 -6.96
C ILE A 38 21.73 5.79 -8.49
N ALA A 39 20.52 5.84 -9.06
CA ALA A 39 20.34 5.85 -10.50
C ALA A 39 20.71 7.19 -11.14
N LEU A 40 20.30 8.33 -10.56
CA LEU A 40 20.59 9.66 -11.10
C LEU A 40 21.91 10.22 -10.59
N GLY A 41 22.17 10.11 -9.28
CA GLY A 41 23.37 10.67 -8.65
C GLY A 41 24.65 9.99 -9.10
N PHE A 42 24.69 8.65 -9.10
CA PHE A 42 25.84 7.88 -9.58
C PHE A 42 25.77 7.51 -11.06
N ARG A 43 24.73 7.97 -11.79
CA ARG A 43 24.49 7.61 -13.20
C ARG A 43 24.50 6.09 -13.45
N ALA A 44 24.03 5.33 -12.48
CA ALA A 44 23.97 3.88 -12.58
C ALA A 44 22.86 3.43 -13.53
N ASN A 45 22.97 2.20 -14.04
CA ASN A 45 21.95 1.62 -14.91
C ASN A 45 20.61 1.46 -14.15
N GLN A 46 19.59 2.20 -14.57
CA GLN A 46 18.27 2.24 -13.94
C GLN A 46 17.60 0.87 -13.85
N VAL A 47 17.83 -0.02 -14.83
CA VAL A 47 17.27 -1.38 -14.81
C VAL A 47 17.91 -2.20 -13.69
N ALA A 48 19.24 -2.15 -13.58
CA ALA A 48 19.97 -2.88 -12.54
C ALA A 48 19.65 -2.35 -11.14
N VAL A 49 19.62 -1.02 -10.97
CA VAL A 49 19.25 -0.38 -9.71
C VAL A 49 17.81 -0.70 -9.33
N GLY A 50 16.88 -0.72 -10.29
CA GLY A 50 15.48 -1.05 -10.06
C GLY A 50 15.30 -2.47 -9.53
N LEU A 51 15.98 -3.44 -10.15
CA LEU A 51 16.00 -4.82 -9.66
C LEU A 51 16.60 -4.93 -8.26
N ALA A 52 17.73 -4.26 -8.00
CA ALA A 52 18.38 -4.26 -6.69
C ALA A 52 17.49 -3.67 -5.59
N ILE A 53 16.82 -2.54 -5.86
CA ILE A 53 15.88 -1.90 -4.93
C ILE A 53 14.63 -2.76 -4.72
N GLY A 54 14.16 -3.46 -5.76
CA GLY A 54 13.08 -4.45 -5.63
C GLY A 54 13.44 -5.58 -4.66
N ILE A 55 14.62 -6.18 -4.83
CA ILE A 55 15.15 -7.22 -3.93
C ILE A 55 15.31 -6.68 -2.51
N LEU A 56 15.88 -5.48 -2.35
CA LEU A 56 16.01 -4.83 -1.05
C LEU A 56 14.64 -4.61 -0.39
N GLY A 57 13.65 -4.12 -1.15
CA GLY A 57 12.30 -3.89 -0.66
C GLY A 57 11.60 -5.18 -0.21
N GLN A 58 11.82 -6.30 -0.91
CA GLN A 58 11.34 -7.62 -0.48
C GLN A 58 12.07 -8.13 0.76
N GLY A 59 13.40 -7.98 0.82
CA GLY A 59 14.21 -8.38 1.97
C GLY A 59 13.83 -7.61 3.25
N LEU A 60 13.66 -6.29 3.15
CA LEU A 60 13.20 -5.44 4.25
C LEU A 60 11.76 -5.80 4.66
N SER A 61 10.87 -6.07 3.69
CA SER A 61 9.53 -6.58 3.99
C SER A 61 9.56 -7.86 4.81
N ALA A 62 10.41 -8.82 4.44
CA ALA A 62 10.53 -10.08 5.17
C ALA A 62 11.11 -9.83 6.57
N LEU A 63 12.12 -8.97 6.70
CA LEU A 63 12.75 -8.67 7.99
C LEU A 63 11.76 -8.04 8.99
N PHE A 64 11.03 -7.00 8.57
CA PHE A 64 10.07 -6.33 9.45
C PHE A 64 8.75 -7.08 9.58
N GLY A 65 8.34 -7.80 8.54
CA GLY A 65 7.05 -8.50 8.48
C GLY A 65 7.03 -9.85 9.19
N LYS A 66 8.19 -10.48 9.41
CA LYS A 66 8.28 -11.84 9.97
C LYS A 66 7.51 -12.04 11.28
N SER A 67 7.56 -11.06 12.19
CA SER A 67 6.84 -11.13 13.47
C SER A 67 5.32 -10.94 13.35
N TYR A 68 4.84 -10.57 12.17
CA TYR A 68 3.46 -10.16 11.89
C TYR A 68 2.74 -11.05 10.87
N GLU A 69 3.39 -12.07 10.31
CA GLU A 69 2.83 -12.92 9.25
C GLU A 69 1.54 -13.67 9.65
N SER A 70 1.37 -14.00 10.93
CA SER A 70 0.19 -14.72 11.45
C SER A 70 -0.87 -13.81 12.08
N LEU A 71 -0.64 -12.49 12.07
CA LEU A 71 -1.54 -11.53 12.67
C LEU A 71 -2.54 -11.02 11.64
N THR A 72 -3.72 -10.62 12.11
CA THR A 72 -4.76 -10.04 11.25
C THR A 72 -5.20 -8.69 11.78
N VAL A 73 -5.52 -7.79 10.86
CA VAL A 73 -5.99 -6.44 11.17
C VAL A 73 -7.40 -6.32 10.62
N ARG A 74 -8.29 -5.65 11.37
CA ARG A 74 -9.63 -5.35 10.88
C ARG A 74 -9.54 -4.39 9.69
N GLY A 75 -10.15 -4.78 8.58
CA GLY A 75 -10.25 -3.95 7.38
C GLY A 75 -11.05 -2.67 7.61
N LEU A 76 -10.99 -1.77 6.64
CA LEU A 76 -11.80 -0.55 6.62
C LEU A 76 -13.30 -0.91 6.59
N PRO A 77 -14.16 -0.08 7.21
CA PRO A 77 -15.60 -0.24 7.08
C PRO A 77 -16.01 -0.07 5.62
N LYS A 78 -16.90 -0.95 5.17
CA LYS A 78 -17.45 -0.90 3.81
C LYS A 78 -18.44 0.27 3.71
N LEU A 79 -18.29 1.09 2.67
CA LEU A 79 -19.26 2.11 2.31
C LEU A 79 -20.21 1.50 1.28
N SER A 80 -21.36 1.04 1.75
CA SER A 80 -22.48 0.66 0.87
C SER A 80 -23.17 1.93 0.38
N LEU A 81 -23.21 2.16 -0.93
CA LEU A 81 -24.11 3.16 -1.48
C LEU A 81 -25.56 2.68 -1.32
N PRO A 82 -26.39 3.36 -0.53
CA PRO A 82 -27.82 3.06 -0.48
C PRO A 82 -28.34 3.15 -1.93
N TRP A 83 -29.22 2.24 -2.34
CA TRP A 83 -29.77 2.06 -3.71
C TRP A 83 -28.99 1.14 -4.65
N LEU A 84 -27.66 1.22 -4.72
CA LEU A 84 -26.89 0.43 -5.69
C LEU A 84 -26.40 -0.91 -5.10
N SER A 85 -26.27 -0.99 -3.77
CA SER A 85 -25.84 -2.19 -3.05
C SER A 85 -26.90 -3.29 -2.90
N ASP A 86 -28.18 -2.97 -3.10
CA ASP A 86 -29.31 -3.91 -2.90
C ASP A 86 -29.68 -4.70 -4.17
N ILE A 87 -28.96 -4.54 -5.28
CA ILE A 87 -29.25 -5.26 -6.52
C ILE A 87 -28.79 -6.73 -6.38
N PRO A 88 -29.66 -7.74 -6.57
CA PRO A 88 -29.39 -9.15 -6.25
C PRO A 88 -28.29 -9.86 -7.07
N VAL A 89 -27.64 -9.16 -8.01
CA VAL A 89 -26.55 -9.71 -8.84
C VAL A 89 -25.30 -8.84 -8.82
N VAL A 90 -25.44 -7.51 -8.85
CA VAL A 90 -24.32 -6.56 -8.93
C VAL A 90 -24.13 -5.71 -7.66
N GLY A 91 -25.05 -5.78 -6.69
CA GLY A 91 -25.02 -4.93 -5.51
C GLY A 91 -23.77 -5.10 -4.64
N GLY A 92 -23.23 -6.33 -4.57
CA GLY A 92 -21.98 -6.61 -3.87
C GLY A 92 -20.76 -5.88 -4.44
N LEU A 93 -20.76 -5.52 -5.73
CA LEU A 93 -19.68 -4.72 -6.34
C LEU A 93 -19.67 -3.29 -5.83
N PHE A 94 -20.80 -2.76 -5.37
CA PHE A 94 -20.96 -1.39 -4.89
C PHE A 94 -20.81 -1.25 -3.37
N ALA A 95 -20.56 -2.35 -2.66
CA ALA A 95 -20.26 -2.37 -1.22
C ALA A 95 -18.74 -2.43 -0.98
N GLN A 96 -18.02 -1.40 -1.42
CA GLN A 96 -16.56 -1.31 -1.33
C GLN A 96 -16.12 -0.38 -0.21
N ASP A 97 -14.90 -0.53 0.26
CA ASP A 97 -14.29 0.43 1.19
C ASP A 97 -13.88 1.74 0.48
N ILE A 98 -13.61 2.77 1.27
CA ILE A 98 -13.27 4.12 0.80
C ILE A 98 -12.06 4.11 -0.16
N VAL A 99 -11.11 3.18 0.00
CA VAL A 99 -9.86 3.16 -0.78
C VAL A 99 -10.12 2.70 -2.21
N VAL A 100 -11.06 1.78 -2.41
CA VAL A 100 -11.50 1.36 -3.75
C VAL A 100 -12.19 2.50 -4.49
N TRP A 101 -13.05 3.27 -3.80
CA TRP A 101 -13.69 4.43 -4.40
C TRP A 101 -12.68 5.52 -4.79
N LEU A 102 -11.68 5.76 -3.93
CA LEU A 102 -10.59 6.69 -4.22
C LEU A 102 -9.72 6.21 -5.39
N SER A 103 -9.43 4.92 -5.51
CA SER A 103 -8.61 4.40 -6.61
C SER A 103 -9.33 4.49 -7.96
N LEU A 104 -10.64 4.24 -7.99
CA LEU A 104 -11.48 4.45 -9.17
C LEU A 104 -11.50 5.93 -9.58
N ALA A 105 -11.74 6.83 -8.62
CA ALA A 105 -11.74 8.27 -8.88
C ALA A 105 -10.38 8.76 -9.42
N ALA A 106 -9.28 8.30 -8.83
CA ALA A 106 -7.92 8.63 -9.29
C ALA A 106 -7.65 8.11 -10.70
N THR A 107 -8.15 6.91 -11.04
CA THR A 107 -7.99 6.32 -12.38
C THR A 107 -8.76 7.10 -13.45
N VAL A 108 -9.95 7.61 -13.13
CA VAL A 108 -10.73 8.45 -14.06
C VAL A 108 -10.13 9.85 -14.23
N ALA A 109 -9.39 10.33 -13.23
CA ALA A 109 -8.80 11.68 -13.24
C ALA A 109 -7.49 11.78 -14.04
N ILE A 110 -6.78 10.67 -14.28
CA ILE A 110 -5.47 10.60 -14.97
C ILE A 110 -5.70 10.13 -16.40
#